data_AF-A0A1E7FF38-F1
#
_entry.id   AF-A0A1E7FF38-F1
#
_cell.length_a   1.000
_cell.length_b   1.000
_cell.length_c   1.000
_cell.angle_alpha   90.00
_cell.angle_beta   90.00
_cell.angle_gamma   90.00
#
_symmetry.space_group_name_H-M   'P 1'
#
loop_
_entity.id
_entity.type
_entity.pdbx_description
1 polymer ?
#
loop_
_entity_poly.entity_id
_entity_poly.type
_entity_poly.pdbx_seq_one_letter_code
_entity_poly.pdbx_strand_id
1 'polypeptide(L)'
;MLRLRQSLASRLVLFALIVSAALVFGSTPTLAAVDKEYKRLHENSSYGDTTREEILQTRERRKRQYKVMILDARKQLADHSAGEKILTMEQKEQFENKMDIFQRKLDSMQVDLEEWEIERLVVRETDNANRRRERSQHSRRVKSDSEF
;
A
#
# COMPACT_ATOMS: atom_id res chain seq x y z
N MET A 1 33.59 -47.03 25.33
CA MET A 1 32.43 -46.25 25.83
C MET A 1 32.35 -44.89 25.14
N LEU A 2 31.94 -44.81 23.87
CA LEU A 2 32.02 -43.57 23.08
C LEU A 2 30.90 -43.45 22.01
N ARG A 3 29.67 -43.88 22.35
CA ARG A 3 28.53 -43.82 21.42
C ARG A 3 27.20 -43.38 22.05
N LEU A 4 27.22 -42.54 23.09
CA LEU A 4 25.98 -42.14 23.77
C LEU A 4 25.87 -40.65 24.14
N ARG A 5 26.56 -39.75 23.42
CA ARG A 5 26.49 -38.29 23.68
C ARG A 5 26.11 -37.40 22.49
N GLN A 6 25.80 -37.96 21.32
CA GLN A 6 25.44 -37.17 20.13
C GLN A 6 23.92 -36.92 19.96
N SER A 7 23.06 -37.44 20.83
CA SER A 7 21.60 -37.40 20.62
C SER A 7 20.88 -36.13 21.11
N LEU A 8 21.51 -35.29 21.93
CA LEU A 8 20.82 -34.16 22.58
C LEU A 8 21.15 -32.78 21.98
N ALA A 9 22.37 -32.59 21.47
CA ALA A 9 22.78 -31.30 20.88
C ALA A 9 22.01 -30.97 19.58
N SER A 10 21.70 -31.97 18.75
CA SER A 10 21.02 -31.76 17.46
C SER A 10 19.54 -31.39 17.58
N ARG A 11 18.91 -31.69 18.72
CA ARG A 11 17.49 -31.34 18.96
C ARG A 11 17.31 -29.91 19.47
N LEU A 12 18.30 -29.36 20.18
CA LEU A 12 18.26 -27.98 20.66
C LEU A 12 18.51 -26.97 19.53
N VAL A 13 19.39 -27.29 18.57
CA VAL A 13 19.64 -26.42 17.40
C VAL A 13 18.41 -26.35 16.48
N LEU A 14 17.65 -27.45 16.35
CA LEU A 14 16.43 -27.47 15.54
C LEU A 14 15.30 -26.63 16.15
N PHE A 15 15.18 -26.61 17.49
CA PHE A 15 14.18 -25.79 18.18
C PHE A 15 14.50 -24.29 18.13
N ALA A 16 15.79 -23.90 18.17
CA ALA A 16 16.20 -22.50 18.07
C ALA A 16 15.91 -21.89 16.68
N LEU A 17 15.93 -22.69 15.62
CA LEU A 17 15.56 -22.25 14.26
C LEU A 17 14.05 -22.04 14.09
N ILE A 18 13.22 -22.86 14.73
CA ILE A 18 11.75 -22.74 14.62
C ILE A 18 11.24 -21.50 15.38
N VAL A 19 11.82 -21.18 16.55
CA VAL A 19 11.44 -19.97 17.30
C VAL A 19 11.88 -18.69 16.59
N SER A 20 13.01 -18.72 15.88
CA SER A 20 13.51 -17.57 15.13
C SER A 20 12.65 -17.25 13.89
N ALA A 21 12.01 -18.25 13.27
CA ALA A 21 11.08 -18.02 12.18
C ALA A 21 9.74 -17.41 12.66
N ALA A 22 9.26 -17.78 13.85
CA ALA A 22 7.99 -17.29 14.39
C ALA A 22 8.02 -15.80 14.78
N LEU A 23 9.18 -15.25 15.15
CA LEU A 23 9.33 -13.84 15.52
C LEU A 23 9.35 -12.88 14.32
N VAL A 24 9.57 -13.37 13.09
CA VAL A 24 9.51 -12.54 11.87
C VAL A 24 8.08 -12.40 11.32
N PHE A 25 7.18 -13.33 11.67
CA PHE A 25 5.79 -13.34 11.15
C PHE A 25 4.74 -12.74 12.11
N GLY A 26 5.12 -12.37 13.33
CA GLY A 26 4.17 -12.01 14.40
C GLY A 26 3.49 -10.65 14.29
N SER A 27 3.84 -9.79 13.32
CA SER A 27 3.32 -8.41 13.31
C SER A 27 3.12 -7.83 11.91
N THR A 28 2.84 -8.65 10.90
CA THR A 28 2.29 -8.10 9.66
C THR A 28 0.77 -8.01 9.81
N PRO A 29 0.16 -6.82 9.67
CA PRO A 29 -1.29 -6.73 9.70
C PRO A 29 -1.86 -7.63 8.61
N THR A 30 -2.85 -8.46 8.96
CA THR A 30 -3.51 -9.33 7.99
C THR A 30 -4.09 -8.48 6.86
N LEU A 31 -4.04 -8.97 5.62
CA LEU A 31 -4.52 -8.24 4.44
C LEU A 31 -5.97 -7.73 4.63
N ALA A 32 -6.80 -8.49 5.35
CA ALA A 32 -8.17 -8.11 5.71
C ALA A 32 -8.25 -6.91 6.68
N ALA A 33 -7.30 -6.79 7.62
CA ALA A 33 -7.23 -5.64 8.51
C ALA A 33 -6.84 -4.36 7.75
N VAL A 34 -5.94 -4.48 6.76
CA VAL A 34 -5.53 -3.36 5.90
C VAL A 34 -6.69 -2.88 5.02
N ASP A 35 -7.51 -3.79 4.48
CA ASP A 35 -8.67 -3.44 3.66
C ASP A 35 -9.80 -2.77 4.48
N LYS A 36 -10.02 -3.20 5.72
CA LYS A 36 -11.00 -2.57 6.62
C LYS A 36 -10.57 -1.17 7.06
N GLU A 37 -9.28 -0.97 7.33
CA GLU A 37 -8.72 0.36 7.60
C GLU A 37 -8.83 1.26 6.36
N TYR A 38 -8.65 0.71 5.16
CA TYR A 38 -8.76 1.43 3.90
C TYR A 38 -10.15 2.04 3.67
N LYS A 39 -11.24 1.27 3.91
CA LYS A 39 -12.61 1.77 3.74
C LYS A 39 -12.94 2.94 4.68
N ARG A 40 -12.57 2.83 5.96
CA ARG A 40 -12.80 3.87 6.98
C ARG A 40 -12.11 5.20 6.63
N LEU A 41 -10.91 5.15 6.06
CA LEU A 41 -10.16 6.35 5.68
C LEU A 41 -10.69 7.01 4.40
N HIS A 42 -11.53 6.34 3.61
CA HIS A 42 -12.13 6.93 2.40
C HIS A 42 -13.45 7.65 2.68
N GLU A 43 -14.16 7.27 3.74
CA GLU A 43 -15.42 7.93 4.15
C GLU A 43 -15.20 9.28 4.83
N ASN A 44 -14.04 9.51 5.45
CA ASN A 44 -13.80 10.69 6.28
C ASN A 44 -13.05 11.86 5.60
N SER A 45 -12.68 11.76 4.31
CA SER A 45 -12.02 12.89 3.63
C SER A 45 -13.07 13.94 3.21
N SER A 46 -13.51 14.76 4.16
CA SER A 46 -14.24 15.99 3.87
C SER A 46 -13.31 16.94 3.09
N TYR A 47 -13.79 17.51 2.00
CA TYR A 47 -13.03 18.41 1.11
C TYR A 47 -12.80 19.80 1.75
N GLY A 48 -11.99 19.85 2.81
CA GLY A 48 -11.51 21.06 3.50
C GLY A 48 -10.05 21.39 3.16
N ASP A 49 -9.56 22.53 3.66
CA ASP A 49 -8.17 22.98 3.50
C ASP A 49 -7.22 21.88 3.98
N THR A 50 -6.47 21.29 3.05
CA THR A 50 -5.65 20.12 3.35
C THR A 50 -4.51 20.51 4.27
N THR A 51 -4.45 19.90 5.45
CA THR A 51 -3.40 20.18 6.44
C THR A 51 -2.11 19.42 6.14
N ARG A 52 -1.00 19.88 6.72
CA ARG A 52 0.30 19.19 6.67
C ARG A 52 0.19 17.74 7.15
N GLU A 53 -0.52 17.55 8.25
CA GLU A 53 -0.76 16.26 8.86
C GLU A 53 -1.53 15.33 7.91
N GLU A 54 -2.53 15.84 7.21
CA GLU A 54 -3.30 15.09 6.22
C GLU A 54 -2.46 14.66 5.01
N ILE A 55 -1.51 15.48 4.56
CA ILE A 55 -0.59 15.13 3.48
C ILE A 55 0.31 13.97 3.90
N LEU A 56 0.90 14.06 5.10
CA LEU A 56 1.76 13.02 5.64
C LEU A 56 0.96 11.72 5.86
N GLN A 57 -0.24 11.80 6.43
CA GLN A 57 -1.12 10.64 6.60
C GLN A 57 -1.51 10.02 5.26
N THR A 58 -1.83 10.84 4.25
CA THR A 58 -2.15 10.38 2.90
C THR A 58 -0.96 9.67 2.26
N ARG A 59 0.25 10.20 2.46
CA ARG A 59 1.48 9.57 1.97
C ARG A 59 1.72 8.21 2.62
N GLU A 60 1.61 8.11 3.94
CA GLU A 60 1.73 6.84 4.66
C GLU A 60 0.64 5.83 4.25
N ARG A 61 -0.59 6.31 4.02
CA ARG A 61 -1.67 5.48 3.46
C ARG A 61 -1.31 4.94 2.07
N ARG A 62 -0.79 5.80 1.17
CA ARG A 62 -0.37 5.38 -0.18
C ARG A 62 0.79 4.38 -0.13
N LYS A 63 1.77 4.56 0.77
CA LYS A 63 2.84 3.57 1.00
C LYS A 63 2.26 2.21 1.35
N ARG A 64 1.33 2.15 2.32
CA ARG A 64 0.65 0.90 2.70
C ARG A 64 -0.11 0.28 1.53
N GLN A 65 -0.83 1.10 0.75
CA GLN A 65 -1.57 0.65 -0.43
C GLN A 65 -0.64 0.02 -1.48
N TYR A 66 0.49 0.65 -1.81
CA TYR A 66 1.44 0.10 -2.78
C TYR A 66 2.07 -1.20 -2.29
N LYS A 67 2.38 -1.33 -0.99
CA LYS A 67 2.85 -2.60 -0.41
C LYS A 67 1.83 -3.72 -0.63
N VAL A 68 0.55 -3.47 -0.35
CA VAL A 68 -0.52 -4.46 -0.57
C VAL A 68 -0.62 -4.84 -2.05
N MET A 69 -0.60 -3.86 -2.96
CA MET A 69 -0.69 -4.12 -4.39
C MET A 69 0.50 -4.93 -4.94
N ILE A 70 1.71 -4.69 -4.41
CA ILE A 70 2.91 -5.49 -4.74
C ILE A 70 2.75 -6.92 -4.23
N LEU A 71 2.28 -7.10 -2.99
CA LEU A 71 2.07 -8.43 -2.42
C LEU A 71 1.01 -9.22 -3.19
N ASP A 72 -0.09 -8.59 -3.57
CA ASP A 72 -1.13 -9.22 -4.39
C ASP A 72 -0.56 -9.63 -5.76
N ALA A 73 0.15 -8.73 -6.46
CA ALA A 73 0.77 -9.07 -7.75
C ALA A 73 1.78 -10.23 -7.62
N ARG A 74 2.62 -10.23 -6.57
CA ARG A 74 3.54 -11.34 -6.29
C ARG A 74 2.82 -12.65 -6.05
N LYS A 75 1.71 -12.62 -5.31
CA LYS A 75 0.88 -13.80 -5.08
C LYS A 75 0.33 -14.34 -6.40
N GLN A 76 -0.24 -13.49 -7.26
CA GLN A 76 -0.77 -13.93 -8.56
C GLN A 76 0.30 -14.61 -9.42
N LEU A 77 1.53 -14.09 -9.41
CA LEU A 77 2.66 -14.69 -10.13
C LEU A 77 3.12 -16.01 -9.49
N ALA A 78 3.12 -16.10 -8.15
CA ALA A 78 3.46 -17.31 -7.42
C ALA A 78 2.44 -18.43 -7.68
N ASP A 79 1.14 -18.13 -7.53
CA ASP A 79 0.03 -19.05 -7.82
C ASP A 79 0.10 -19.55 -9.28
N HIS A 80 0.57 -18.70 -10.21
CA HIS A 80 0.83 -19.09 -11.58
C HIS A 80 2.00 -20.04 -11.76
N SER A 81 3.14 -19.75 -11.12
CA SER A 81 4.31 -20.62 -11.16
C SER A 81 4.05 -21.99 -10.51
N ALA A 82 3.17 -22.04 -9.51
CA ALA A 82 2.76 -23.27 -8.83
C ALA A 82 1.70 -24.08 -9.62
N GLY A 83 1.14 -23.50 -10.69
CA GLY A 83 0.06 -24.12 -11.46
C GLY A 83 -1.31 -24.06 -10.81
N GLU A 84 -1.46 -23.36 -9.67
CA GLU A 84 -2.74 -23.14 -9.00
C GLU A 84 -3.66 -22.23 -9.82
N LYS A 85 -3.07 -21.28 -10.56
CA LYS A 85 -3.78 -20.36 -11.45
C LYS A 85 -3.04 -20.18 -12.76
N ILE A 86 -3.64 -20.54 -13.89
CA ILE A 86 -2.99 -20.31 -15.19
C ILE A 86 -3.27 -18.87 -15.65
N LEU A 87 -2.23 -18.05 -15.74
CA LEU A 87 -2.25 -16.72 -16.35
C LEU A 87 -1.84 -16.82 -17.82
N THR A 88 -2.40 -15.95 -18.66
CA THR A 88 -1.88 -15.74 -20.00
C THR A 88 -0.52 -15.01 -19.92
N MET A 89 0.28 -15.09 -20.99
CA MET A 89 1.55 -14.35 -21.05
C MET A 89 1.35 -12.85 -20.88
N GLU A 90 0.30 -12.28 -21.48
CA GLU A 90 -0.05 -10.87 -21.32
C GLU A 90 -0.41 -10.53 -19.87
N GLN A 91 -1.22 -11.36 -19.20
CA GLN A 91 -1.56 -11.14 -17.79
C GLN A 91 -0.33 -11.22 -16.89
N LYS A 92 0.57 -12.17 -17.15
CA LYS A 92 1.82 -12.30 -16.42
C LYS A 92 2.67 -11.02 -16.54
N GLU A 93 2.87 -10.54 -17.77
CA GLU A 93 3.58 -9.29 -18.04
C GLU A 93 2.91 -8.09 -17.35
N GLN A 94 1.57 -8.02 -17.38
CA GLN A 94 0.82 -6.97 -16.68
C GLN A 94 1.09 -6.99 -15.17
N PHE A 95 1.14 -8.16 -14.52
CA PHE A 95 1.44 -8.25 -13.08
C PHE A 95 2.90 -7.90 -12.76
N GLU A 96 3.85 -8.31 -13.60
CA GLU A 96 5.27 -7.94 -13.47
C GLU A 96 5.46 -6.43 -13.59
N ASN A 97 4.89 -5.81 -14.63
CA ASN A 97 4.92 -4.36 -14.83
C ASN A 97 4.22 -3.61 -13.69
N LYS A 98 3.07 -4.12 -13.22
CA LYS A 98 2.35 -3.56 -12.07
C LYS A 98 3.21 -3.56 -10.80
N MET A 99 3.93 -4.66 -10.54
CA MET A 99 4.86 -4.75 -9.42
C MET A 99 5.99 -3.72 -9.54
N ASP A 100 6.61 -3.60 -10.71
CA ASP A 100 7.69 -2.65 -10.97
C ASP A 100 7.22 -1.18 -10.82
N ILE A 101 6.08 -0.82 -11.40
CA ILE A 101 5.50 0.53 -11.26
C ILE A 101 5.24 0.87 -9.79
N PHE A 102 4.67 -0.04 -9.00
CA PHE A 102 4.41 0.22 -7.60
C PHE A 102 5.67 0.24 -6.74
N GLN A 103 6.66 -0.58 -7.07
CA GLN A 103 7.95 -0.54 -6.40
C GLN A 103 8.62 0.83 -6.61
N ARG A 104 8.69 1.31 -7.86
CA ARG A 104 9.21 2.65 -8.18
C ARG A 104 8.47 3.77 -7.44
N LYS A 105 7.14 3.68 -7.31
CA LYS A 105 6.33 4.64 -6.54
C LYS A 105 6.58 4.54 -5.03
N LEU A 106 6.88 3.36 -4.52
CA LEU A 106 7.18 3.18 -3.11
C LEU A 106 8.58 3.72 -2.80
N ASP A 107 9.55 3.47 -3.66
CA ASP A 107 10.92 3.94 -3.53
C ASP A 107 10.99 5.48 -3.57
N SER A 108 10.23 6.11 -4.48
CA SER A 108 10.11 7.58 -4.49
C SER A 108 9.41 8.15 -3.24
N MET A 109 8.71 7.31 -2.47
CA MET A 109 8.11 7.68 -1.20
C MET A 109 8.99 7.35 0.02
N GLN A 110 10.12 6.66 -0.13
CA GLN A 110 10.98 6.33 1.02
C GLN A 110 11.76 7.53 1.55
N VAL A 111 12.12 8.47 0.67
CA VAL A 111 12.80 9.72 1.06
C VAL A 111 11.86 10.57 1.91
N ASP A 112 12.32 11.10 3.04
CA ASP A 112 11.50 12.02 3.84
C ASP A 112 11.29 13.33 3.07
N LEU A 113 10.09 13.91 3.19
CA LEU A 113 9.79 15.18 2.54
C LEU A 113 10.43 16.32 3.34
N GLU A 114 11.14 17.20 2.65
CA GLU A 114 11.60 18.45 3.24
C GLU A 114 10.43 19.41 3.45
N GLU A 115 10.58 20.36 4.39
CA GLU A 115 9.46 21.24 4.80
C GLU A 115 8.87 22.05 3.63
N TRP A 116 9.73 22.57 2.74
CA TRP A 116 9.28 23.31 1.55
C TRP A 116 8.52 22.43 0.55
N GLU A 117 8.80 21.12 0.51
CA GLU A 117 8.07 20.19 -0.34
C GLU A 117 6.68 19.92 0.19
N ILE A 118 6.55 19.82 1.51
CA ILE A 118 5.27 19.67 2.21
C ILE A 118 4.41 20.91 1.93
N GLU A 119 4.96 22.10 2.10
CA GLU A 119 4.25 23.36 1.82
C GLU A 119 3.81 23.44 0.35
N ARG A 120 4.70 23.09 -0.59
CA ARG A 120 4.36 23.00 -2.03
C ARG A 120 3.20 22.04 -2.29
N LEU A 121 3.13 20.94 -1.55
CA LEU A 121 2.02 19.97 -1.66
C LEU A 121 0.72 20.50 -1.08
N VAL A 122 0.77 21.25 0.05
CA VAL A 122 -0.40 21.93 0.62
C VAL A 122 -0.98 22.90 -0.41
N VAL A 123 -0.15 23.81 -0.94
CA VAL A 123 -0.58 24.80 -1.94
C VAL A 123 -1.21 24.13 -3.17
N ARG A 124 -0.60 23.05 -3.65
CA ARG A 124 -1.14 22.30 -4.78
C ARG A 124 -2.50 21.69 -4.46
N GLU A 125 -2.69 21.13 -3.27
CA GLU A 125 -3.95 20.47 -2.93
C GLU A 125 -5.06 21.48 -2.64
N THR A 126 -4.73 22.63 -2.03
CA THR A 126 -5.67 23.75 -1.90
C THR A 126 -6.12 24.27 -3.26
N ASP A 127 -5.20 24.43 -4.21
CA ASP A 127 -5.53 24.84 -5.59
C ASP A 127 -6.43 23.81 -6.29
N ASN A 128 -6.13 22.53 -6.13
CA ASN A 128 -6.95 21.45 -6.68
C ASN A 128 -8.35 21.43 -6.07
N ALA A 129 -8.46 21.64 -4.75
CA ALA A 129 -9.74 21.71 -4.05
C ALA A 129 -10.57 22.89 -4.55
N ASN A 130 -9.96 24.07 -4.72
CA ASN A 130 -10.61 25.26 -5.27
C ASN A 130 -11.13 25.03 -6.68
N ARG A 131 -10.31 24.46 -7.58
CA ARG A 131 -10.74 24.12 -8.95
C ARG A 131 -11.91 23.12 -8.98
N ARG A 132 -11.96 22.16 -8.04
CA ARG A 132 -13.08 21.20 -7.93
C ARG A 132 -14.36 21.90 -7.45
N ARG A 133 -14.24 22.83 -6.50
CA ARG A 133 -15.38 23.65 -6.02
C ARG A 133 -15.95 24.49 -7.14
N GLU A 134 -15.09 25.16 -7.92
CA GLU A 134 -15.49 25.96 -9.09
C GLU A 134 -16.23 25.13 -10.14
N ARG A 135 -15.69 23.96 -10.51
CA ARG A 135 -16.36 23.05 -11.46
C ARG A 135 -17.73 22.61 -10.97
N SER A 136 -17.87 22.32 -9.68
CA SER A 136 -19.13 21.88 -9.07
C SER A 136 -20.18 23.01 -9.03
N GLN A 137 -19.73 24.25 -8.79
CA GLN A 137 -20.59 25.43 -8.85
C GLN A 137 -21.02 25.73 -10.29
N HIS A 138 -20.09 25.64 -11.25
CA HIS A 138 -20.38 25.84 -12.66
C HIS A 138 -21.39 24.81 -13.18
N SER A 139 -21.22 23.53 -12.86
CA SER A 139 -22.17 22.49 -13.28
C SER A 139 -23.57 22.70 -12.70
N ARG A 140 -23.67 23.19 -11.45
CA ARG A 140 -24.97 23.50 -10.83
C ARG A 140 -25.65 24.69 -11.52
N ARG A 141 -24.87 25.72 -11.87
CA ARG A 141 -25.38 26.91 -12.57
C ARG A 141 -25.84 26.58 -14.00
N VAL A 142 -25.05 25.82 -14.75
CA VAL A 142 -25.46 25.38 -16.10
C VAL A 142 -26.74 24.56 -16.05
N LYS A 143 -26.90 23.71 -15.03
CA LYS A 143 -28.12 22.93 -14.85
C LYS A 143 -29.33 23.82 -14.52
N SER A 144 -29.20 24.79 -13.63
CA SER A 144 -30.30 25.72 -13.32
C SER A 144 -30.71 26.56 -14.53
N ASP A 145 -29.75 26.95 -15.37
CA ASP A 145 -30.02 27.76 -16.57
C ASP A 145 -30.67 26.94 -17.71
N SER A 146 -30.55 25.61 -17.67
CA SER A 146 -31.16 24.69 -18.66
C SER A 146 -32.58 24.23 -18.32
N GLU A 147 -33.05 24.52 -17.10
CA GLU A 147 -34.38 24.14 -16.60
C GLU A 147 -35.43 25.27 -16.76
N PHE A 148 -35.04 26.41 -17.36
CA PHE A 148 -35.89 27.55 -17.73
C PHE A 148 -35.90 27.76 -19.24
#